data_AF-M2YKW4-F1
#
_entry.id   AF-M2YKW4-F1
#
_cell.length_a   1.000
_cell.length_b   1.000
_cell.length_c   1.000
_cell.angle_alpha   90.00
_cell.angle_beta   90.00
_cell.angle_gamma   90.00
#
_symmetry.space_group_name_H-M   'P 1'
#
loop_
_entity.id
_entity.type
_entity.pdbx_description
1 polymer ?
#
loop_
_entity_poly.entity_id
_entity_poly.type
_entity_poly.pdbx_seq_one_letter_code
_entity_poly.pdbx_strand_id
1 'polypeptide(L)'
;MGLDYKSLKGTHPSLIVCDISGYGSTGPYRNKKAYDLLIQAEAGFLSITASPGQPAKSGISIADIAAATTAFQNILAAILQRSQNGGRGGCRLDVRETESLLEKLQENGIANSRLRDLEGVWEHPQLEARERWVEVETENGMIPTLKPAGAPDGCEALGYL
;
A
#
# COMPACT_ATOMS: atom_id res chain seq x y z
N MET A 1 -2.65 -2.14 -30.13
CA MET A 1 -2.47 -0.70 -30.48
C MET A 1 -1.05 -0.37 -30.94
N GLY A 2 -0.12 -1.33 -31.07
CA GLY A 2 1.25 -1.05 -31.55
C GLY A 2 2.13 -0.26 -30.57
N LEU A 3 1.65 -0.05 -29.35
CA LEU A 3 2.33 0.70 -28.28
C LEU A 3 3.04 -0.24 -27.28
N ASP A 4 3.20 -1.51 -27.62
CA ASP A 4 3.91 -2.47 -26.78
C ASP A 4 5.42 -2.35 -26.96
N TYR A 5 6.16 -2.85 -25.97
CA TYR A 5 7.62 -2.82 -25.97
C TYR A 5 8.25 -3.44 -27.21
N LYS A 6 7.71 -4.57 -27.71
CA LYS A 6 8.28 -5.27 -28.87
C LYS A 6 8.14 -4.43 -30.14
N SER A 7 7.01 -3.73 -30.29
CA SER A 7 6.76 -2.81 -31.40
C SER A 7 7.66 -1.58 -31.37
N LEU A 8 7.96 -1.02 -30.19
CA LEU A 8 8.66 0.27 -30.06
C LEU A 8 10.19 0.17 -29.87
N LYS A 9 10.71 -0.96 -29.36
CA LYS A 9 12.13 -1.14 -29.03
C LYS A 9 13.07 -0.93 -30.21
N GLY A 10 12.66 -1.32 -31.42
CA GLY A 10 13.48 -1.17 -32.63
C GLY A 10 13.83 0.30 -32.93
N THR A 11 12.84 1.19 -32.77
CA THR A 11 13.01 2.64 -32.99
C THR A 11 13.54 3.35 -31.75
N HIS A 12 13.29 2.80 -30.55
CA HIS A 12 13.69 3.40 -29.28
C HIS A 12 14.51 2.38 -28.44
N PRO A 13 15.81 2.18 -28.72
CA PRO A 13 16.62 1.14 -28.09
C PRO A 13 16.82 1.33 -26.58
N SER A 14 16.69 2.56 -26.09
CA SER A 14 16.80 2.93 -24.68
C SER A 14 15.45 2.98 -23.96
N LEU A 15 14.34 2.58 -24.62
CA LEU A 15 12.99 2.63 -24.05
C LEU A 15 12.85 1.70 -22.84
N ILE A 16 12.26 2.23 -21.76
CA ILE A 16 11.84 1.46 -20.60
C ILE A 16 10.32 1.43 -20.63
N VAL A 17 9.73 0.24 -20.63
CA VAL A 17 8.27 0.04 -20.54
C VAL A 17 7.97 -0.71 -19.26
N CYS A 18 7.03 -0.19 -18.48
CA CYS A 18 6.52 -0.85 -17.27
C CYS A 18 5.07 -1.23 -17.51
N ASP A 19 4.79 -2.53 -17.55
CA ASP A 19 3.45 -3.06 -17.58
C ASP A 19 3.00 -3.36 -16.14
N ILE A 20 1.84 -2.82 -15.76
CA ILE A 20 1.21 -3.10 -14.47
C ILE A 20 -0.06 -3.90 -14.73
N SER A 21 -0.25 -4.98 -13.98
CA SER A 21 -1.45 -5.79 -14.05
C SER A 21 -1.79 -6.38 -12.69
N GLY A 22 -3.08 -6.67 -12.44
CA GLY A 22 -3.45 -7.31 -11.17
C GLY A 22 -2.93 -8.73 -11.03
N TYR A 23 -3.17 -9.57 -12.06
CA TYR A 23 -2.87 -11.01 -12.03
C TYR A 23 -1.67 -11.41 -12.89
N GLY A 24 -0.99 -10.47 -13.56
CA GLY A 24 0.09 -10.77 -14.51
C GLY A 24 -0.36 -11.00 -15.94
N SER A 25 0.63 -11.14 -16.82
CA SER A 25 0.48 -11.40 -18.24
C SER A 25 0.23 -12.88 -18.59
N THR A 26 0.26 -13.78 -17.60
CA THR A 26 0.13 -15.24 -17.77
C THR A 26 -0.91 -15.85 -16.83
N GLY A 27 -1.30 -17.10 -17.07
CA GLY A 27 -2.26 -17.82 -16.22
C GLY A 27 -3.75 -17.58 -16.56
N PRO A 28 -4.66 -18.18 -15.78
CA PRO A 28 -6.10 -18.19 -16.08
C PRO A 28 -6.76 -16.83 -15.89
N TYR A 29 -6.20 -15.96 -15.03
CA TYR A 29 -6.78 -14.65 -14.69
C TYR A 29 -6.15 -13.46 -15.41
N ARG A 30 -5.21 -13.69 -16.33
CA ARG A 30 -4.52 -12.62 -17.10
C ARG A 30 -5.43 -11.62 -17.82
N ASN A 31 -6.66 -12.03 -18.17
CA ASN A 31 -7.64 -11.18 -18.86
C ASN A 31 -8.82 -10.78 -17.95
N LYS A 32 -8.77 -11.13 -16.66
CA LYS A 32 -9.81 -10.76 -15.70
C LYS A 32 -9.56 -9.34 -15.22
N LYS A 33 -10.65 -8.64 -14.89
CA LYS A 33 -10.54 -7.31 -14.28
C LYS A 33 -9.96 -7.46 -12.89
N ALA A 34 -8.92 -6.71 -12.61
CA ALA A 34 -8.35 -6.56 -11.29
C ALA A 34 -8.82 -5.22 -10.73
N TYR A 35 -9.56 -5.28 -9.64
CA TYR A 35 -9.88 -4.11 -8.83
C TYR A 35 -9.13 -4.28 -7.51
N ASP A 36 -8.67 -3.18 -6.93
CA ASP A 36 -7.94 -3.18 -5.66
C ASP A 36 -8.58 -4.08 -4.59
N LEU A 37 -9.91 -4.01 -4.42
CA LEU A 37 -10.63 -4.89 -3.48
C LEU A 37 -10.49 -6.39 -3.78
N LEU A 38 -10.57 -6.79 -5.06
CA LEU A 38 -10.40 -8.20 -5.46
C LEU A 38 -8.98 -8.68 -5.17
N ILE A 39 -8.00 -7.82 -5.46
CA ILE A 39 -6.59 -8.13 -5.20
C ILE A 39 -6.31 -8.20 -3.69
N GLN A 40 -6.88 -7.30 -2.88
CA GLN A 40 -6.83 -7.39 -1.42
C GLN A 40 -7.43 -8.71 -0.91
N ALA A 41 -8.58 -9.11 -1.43
CA ALA A 41 -9.23 -10.36 -1.04
C ALA A 41 -8.38 -11.58 -1.39
N GLU A 42 -7.91 -11.67 -2.63
CA GLU A 42 -7.15 -12.82 -3.13
C GLU A 42 -5.73 -12.90 -2.58
N ALA A 43 -5.11 -11.76 -2.24
CA ALA A 43 -3.84 -11.73 -1.52
C ALA A 43 -3.99 -12.07 -0.01
N GLY A 44 -5.21 -12.30 0.47
CA GLY A 44 -5.49 -12.63 1.87
C GLY A 44 -5.43 -11.41 2.82
N PHE A 45 -5.32 -10.20 2.29
CA PHE A 45 -5.24 -8.95 3.06
C PHE A 45 -6.47 -8.76 3.96
N LEU A 46 -7.66 -9.09 3.44
CA LEU A 46 -8.90 -8.96 4.21
C LEU A 46 -8.96 -9.89 5.44
N SER A 47 -8.16 -10.96 5.47
CA SER A 47 -8.17 -11.89 6.61
C SER A 47 -7.36 -11.38 7.81
N ILE A 48 -6.47 -10.41 7.59
CA ILE A 48 -5.60 -9.85 8.63
C ILE A 48 -6.04 -8.48 9.12
N THR A 49 -6.81 -7.73 8.31
CA THR A 49 -7.35 -6.41 8.67
C THR A 49 -8.75 -6.44 9.29
N ALA A 50 -9.26 -7.64 9.58
CA ALA A 50 -10.65 -7.87 9.96
C ALA A 50 -10.80 -8.30 11.41
N SER A 51 -11.86 -7.83 12.06
CA SER A 51 -12.35 -8.41 13.31
C SER A 51 -12.85 -9.85 13.05
N PRO A 52 -12.82 -10.74 14.05
CA PRO A 52 -13.34 -12.10 13.89
C PRO A 52 -14.77 -12.11 13.30
N GLY A 53 -14.93 -12.73 12.11
CA GLY A 53 -16.23 -12.83 11.42
C GLY A 53 -16.68 -11.58 10.64
N GLN A 54 -15.89 -10.50 10.63
CA GLN A 54 -16.23 -9.22 10.00
C GLN A 54 -15.08 -8.77 9.06
N PRO A 55 -14.97 -9.32 7.82
CA PRO A 55 -13.92 -8.95 6.88
C PRO A 55 -13.98 -7.46 6.53
N ALA A 56 -12.85 -6.77 6.67
CA ALA A 56 -12.74 -5.34 6.39
C ALA A 56 -11.63 -5.06 5.39
N LYS A 57 -11.94 -4.26 4.37
CA LYS A 57 -10.95 -3.77 3.40
C LYS A 57 -10.13 -2.63 3.96
N SER A 58 -8.96 -2.39 3.37
CA SER A 58 -8.28 -1.13 3.59
C SER A 58 -9.14 0.04 3.10
N GLY A 59 -9.15 1.13 3.87
CA GLY A 59 -9.80 2.38 3.49
C GLY A 59 -9.17 3.02 2.23
N ILE A 60 -7.92 2.67 1.92
CA ILE A 60 -7.16 3.15 0.77
C ILE A 60 -6.89 2.03 -0.24
N SER A 61 -6.49 2.41 -1.46
CA SER A 61 -6.16 1.49 -2.55
C SER A 61 -4.78 0.85 -2.33
N ILE A 62 -4.69 -0.05 -1.34
CA ILE A 62 -3.39 -0.57 -0.87
C ILE A 62 -2.70 -1.46 -1.91
N ALA A 63 -3.45 -2.20 -2.72
CA ALA A 63 -2.89 -3.05 -3.78
C ALA A 63 -2.32 -2.18 -4.92
N ASP A 64 -3.06 -1.15 -5.32
CA ASP A 64 -2.60 -0.19 -6.34
C ASP A 64 -1.35 0.57 -5.85
N ILE A 65 -1.35 1.03 -4.60
CA ILE A 65 -0.20 1.71 -3.99
C ILE A 65 0.99 0.76 -3.92
N ALA A 66 0.76 -0.53 -3.62
CA ALA A 66 1.80 -1.55 -3.64
C ALA A 66 2.45 -1.66 -5.02
N ALA A 67 1.66 -1.90 -6.05
CA ALA A 67 2.16 -2.01 -7.42
C ALA A 67 2.84 -0.72 -7.90
N ALA A 68 2.26 0.45 -7.62
CA ALA A 68 2.84 1.74 -8.02
C ALA A 68 4.22 1.96 -7.38
N THR A 69 4.39 1.58 -6.10
CA THR A 69 5.68 1.68 -5.41
C THR A 69 6.72 0.76 -6.05
N THR A 70 6.37 -0.51 -6.29
CA THR A 70 7.26 -1.48 -6.93
C THR A 70 7.62 -1.06 -8.35
N ALA A 71 6.64 -0.57 -9.13
CA ALA A 71 6.87 -0.04 -10.46
C ALA A 71 7.84 1.15 -10.44
N PHE A 72 7.65 2.09 -9.52
CA PHE A 72 8.54 3.24 -9.35
C PHE A 72 9.97 2.80 -9.02
N GLN A 73 10.16 1.89 -8.07
CA GLN A 73 11.48 1.35 -7.70
C GLN A 73 12.16 0.66 -8.88
N ASN A 74 11.44 -0.18 -9.62
CA ASN A 74 11.98 -0.89 -10.79
C ASN A 74 12.33 0.05 -11.94
N ILE A 75 11.51 1.08 -12.20
CA ILE A 75 11.79 2.11 -13.20
C ILE A 75 13.05 2.89 -12.81
N LEU A 76 13.19 3.30 -11.54
CA LEU A 76 14.38 3.98 -11.06
C LEU A 76 15.63 3.10 -11.21
N ALA A 77 15.55 1.83 -10.82
CA ALA A 77 16.65 0.89 -11.00
C ALA A 77 17.06 0.76 -12.47
N ALA A 78 16.08 0.65 -13.37
CA ALA A 78 16.33 0.60 -14.82
C ALA A 78 16.95 1.89 -15.36
N ILE A 79 16.52 3.06 -14.88
CA ILE A 79 17.11 4.36 -15.26
C ILE A 79 18.56 4.45 -14.76
N LEU A 80 18.82 4.05 -13.52
CA LEU A 80 20.16 4.05 -12.93
C LEU A 80 21.10 3.12 -13.69
N GLN A 81 20.64 1.90 -14.00
CA GLN A 81 21.42 0.95 -14.80
C GLN A 81 21.70 1.50 -16.20
N ARG A 82 20.70 2.08 -16.87
CA ARG A 82 20.86 2.74 -18.17
C ARG A 82 21.86 3.89 -18.12
N SER A 83 21.84 4.67 -17.03
CA SER A 83 22.80 5.75 -16.81
C SER A 83 24.23 5.22 -16.67
N GLN A 84 24.43 4.14 -15.91
CA GLN A 84 25.74 3.49 -15.76
C GLN A 84 26.25 2.91 -17.07
N ASN A 85 25.35 2.48 -17.95
CA ASN A 85 25.66 1.95 -19.28
C ASN A 85 25.78 3.04 -20.37
N GLY A 86 26.10 4.28 -19.99
CA GLY A 86 26.30 5.39 -20.94
C GLY A 86 25.04 5.79 -21.71
N GLY A 87 23.87 5.68 -21.08
CA GLY A 87 22.58 6.03 -21.66
C GLY A 87 21.95 4.93 -22.53
N ARG A 88 22.56 3.74 -22.58
CA ARG A 88 22.11 2.61 -23.39
C ARG A 88 21.43 1.54 -22.54
N GLY A 89 20.52 0.80 -23.17
CA GLY A 89 19.81 -0.30 -22.53
C GLY A 89 18.40 0.09 -22.13
N GLY A 90 17.44 -0.32 -22.96
CA GLY A 90 16.03 -0.34 -22.63
C GLY A 90 15.60 -1.72 -22.13
N CYS A 91 14.54 -1.77 -21.33
CA CYS A 91 14.00 -3.01 -20.79
C CYS A 91 12.46 -2.96 -20.69
N ARG A 92 11.88 -4.13 -20.45
CA ARG A 92 10.47 -4.28 -20.12
C ARG A 92 10.37 -4.79 -18.69
N LEU A 93 9.56 -4.12 -17.88
CA LEU A 93 9.26 -4.46 -16.50
C LEU A 93 7.81 -4.97 -16.45
N ASP A 94 7.56 -6.04 -15.71
CA ASP A 94 6.21 -6.58 -15.45
C ASP A 94 5.98 -6.53 -13.94
N VAL A 95 4.96 -5.79 -13.51
CA VAL A 95 4.60 -5.58 -12.10
C VAL A 95 3.20 -6.13 -11.87
N ARG A 96 3.08 -6.91 -10.79
CA ARG A 96 1.87 -7.66 -10.46
C ARG A 96 1.34 -7.21 -9.11
N GLU A 97 0.13 -6.65 -9.07
CA GLU A 97 -0.44 -6.10 -7.84
C GLU A 97 -0.55 -7.15 -6.73
N THR A 98 -0.93 -8.40 -7.04
CA THR A 98 -0.99 -9.49 -6.06
C THR A 98 0.37 -9.78 -5.42
N GLU A 99 1.44 -9.83 -6.23
CA GLU A 99 2.79 -10.14 -5.74
C GLU A 99 3.34 -8.97 -4.92
N SER A 100 3.18 -7.73 -5.41
CA SER A 100 3.59 -6.54 -4.68
C SER A 100 2.87 -6.41 -3.33
N LEU A 101 1.59 -6.75 -3.24
CA LEU A 101 0.86 -6.72 -1.97
C LEU A 101 1.31 -7.85 -1.03
N LEU A 102 1.51 -9.07 -1.55
CA LEU A 102 2.02 -10.20 -0.76
C LEU A 102 3.43 -9.94 -0.21
N GLU A 103 4.33 -9.41 -1.03
CA GLU A 103 5.69 -9.05 -0.63
C GLU A 103 5.67 -8.01 0.49
N LYS A 104 4.87 -6.94 0.35
CA LYS A 104 4.71 -5.94 1.41
C LYS A 104 4.13 -6.52 2.70
N LEU A 105 3.18 -7.46 2.60
CA LEU A 105 2.63 -8.15 3.77
C LEU A 105 3.70 -8.97 4.51
N GLN A 106 4.61 -9.60 3.75
CA GLN A 106 5.73 -10.38 4.30
C GLN A 106 6.80 -9.47 4.91
N GLU A 107 7.27 -8.46 4.18
CA GLU A 107 8.33 -7.52 4.64
C GLU A 107 7.94 -6.80 5.93
N ASN A 108 6.70 -6.34 6.03
CA ASN A 108 6.27 -5.56 7.19
C ASN A 108 5.88 -6.44 8.39
N GLY A 109 5.94 -7.77 8.26
CA GLY A 109 5.50 -8.70 9.33
C GLY A 109 4.03 -8.53 9.74
N ILE A 110 3.22 -7.83 8.92
CA ILE A 110 1.82 -7.48 9.24
C ILE A 110 0.93 -8.73 9.27
N ALA A 111 1.34 -9.81 8.63
CA ALA A 111 0.71 -11.13 8.80
C ALA A 111 0.61 -11.58 10.28
N ASN A 112 1.41 -10.99 11.18
CA ASN A 112 1.41 -11.27 12.62
C ASN A 112 0.97 -10.09 13.51
N SER A 113 0.46 -8.98 12.94
CA SER A 113 -0.15 -7.92 13.73
C SER A 113 -1.40 -8.47 14.45
N ARG A 114 -1.41 -8.39 15.79
CA ARG A 114 -2.56 -8.82 16.61
C ARG A 114 -3.68 -7.77 16.70
N LEU A 115 -3.46 -6.57 16.15
CA LEU A 115 -4.43 -5.48 16.15
C LEU A 115 -5.24 -5.56 14.86
N ARG A 116 -6.43 -6.14 14.96
CA ARG A 116 -7.30 -6.43 13.81
C ARG A 116 -8.67 -5.75 13.91
N ASP A 117 -8.89 -5.00 14.97
CA ASP A 117 -10.10 -4.26 15.27
C ASP A 117 -9.79 -2.90 15.89
N LEU A 118 -10.79 -2.01 15.86
CA LEU A 118 -10.69 -0.69 16.47
C LEU A 118 -10.61 -0.77 17.99
N GLU A 119 -11.24 -1.79 18.61
CA GLU A 119 -11.19 -2.03 20.05
C GLU A 119 -9.76 -2.30 20.54
N GLY A 120 -9.00 -3.15 19.84
CA GLY A 120 -7.60 -3.39 20.16
C GLY A 120 -6.70 -2.16 19.98
N VAL A 121 -7.02 -1.28 19.02
CA VAL A 121 -6.33 0.02 18.90
C VAL A 121 -6.69 0.92 20.08
N TRP A 122 -7.95 0.89 20.49
CA TRP A 122 -8.46 1.64 21.63
C TRP A 122 -7.72 1.27 22.93
N GLU A 123 -7.51 -0.02 23.15
CA GLU A 123 -6.85 -0.61 24.32
C GLU A 123 -5.34 -0.81 24.15
N HIS A 124 -4.71 -0.17 23.15
CA HIS A 124 -3.34 -0.45 22.78
C HIS A 124 -2.33 -0.08 23.91
N PRO A 125 -1.52 -1.03 24.42
CA PRO A 125 -0.65 -0.79 25.58
C PRO A 125 0.32 0.38 25.39
N GLN A 126 0.84 0.59 24.18
CA GLN A 126 1.75 1.71 23.91
C GLN A 126 1.04 3.07 23.69
N LEU A 127 -0.28 3.09 23.49
CA LEU A 127 -1.06 4.33 23.49
C LEU A 127 -1.46 4.70 24.91
N GLU A 128 -1.84 3.69 25.71
CA GLU A 128 -2.09 3.83 27.14
C GLU A 128 -0.82 4.26 27.90
N ALA A 129 0.30 3.53 27.74
CA ALA A 129 1.58 3.85 28.40
C ALA A 129 2.17 5.22 27.99
N ARG A 130 1.65 5.82 26.93
CA ARG A 130 2.03 7.16 26.45
C ARG A 130 0.94 8.20 26.70
N GLU A 131 -0.08 7.86 27.47
CA GLU A 131 -1.22 8.71 27.84
C GLU A 131 -1.78 9.46 26.61
N ARG A 132 -1.98 8.74 25.51
CA ARG A 132 -2.32 9.33 24.21
C ARG A 132 -3.79 9.69 24.07
N TRP A 133 -4.65 9.20 24.95
CA TRP A 133 -6.08 9.49 24.98
C TRP A 133 -6.36 10.73 25.85
N VAL A 134 -7.23 11.62 25.35
CA VAL A 134 -7.73 12.78 26.08
C VAL A 134 -9.23 12.92 25.83
N GLU A 135 -9.97 13.30 26.85
CA GLU A 135 -11.40 13.59 26.72
C GLU A 135 -11.61 14.99 26.16
N VAL A 136 -12.49 15.12 25.17
CA VAL A 136 -12.83 16.39 24.54
C VAL A 136 -14.34 16.55 24.56
N GLU A 137 -14.79 17.73 24.99
CA GLU A 137 -16.20 18.09 24.96
C GLU A 137 -16.65 18.37 23.52
N THR A 138 -17.75 17.76 23.12
CA THR A 138 -18.42 18.01 21.84
C THR A 138 -19.87 18.34 22.07
N GLU A 139 -20.56 18.83 21.03
CA GLU A 139 -22.01 19.06 21.06
C GLU A 139 -22.83 17.82 21.46
N ASN A 140 -22.27 16.61 21.29
CA ASN A 140 -22.91 15.35 21.64
C ASN A 140 -22.39 14.72 22.95
N GLY A 141 -21.62 15.48 23.74
CA GLY A 141 -21.03 15.03 25.01
C GLY A 141 -19.51 14.84 24.94
N MET A 142 -18.95 14.31 26.03
CA MET A 142 -17.52 14.02 26.13
C MET A 142 -17.17 12.82 25.27
N ILE A 143 -16.19 13.00 24.39
CA ILE A 143 -15.62 11.90 23.61
C ILE A 143 -14.10 11.81 23.82
N PRO A 144 -13.58 10.59 23.97
CA PRO A 144 -12.15 10.33 23.94
C PRO A 144 -11.58 10.53 22.53
N THR A 145 -10.41 11.18 22.44
CA THR A 145 -9.68 11.39 21.19
C THR A 145 -8.18 11.19 21.39
N LEU A 146 -7.49 10.88 20.29
CA LEU A 146 -6.03 10.76 20.25
C LEU A 146 -5.41 12.16 20.20
N LYS A 147 -4.48 12.43 21.12
CA LYS A 147 -3.64 13.64 21.07
C LYS A 147 -2.99 13.76 19.67
N PRO A 148 -2.79 14.96 19.11
CA PRO A 148 -2.06 15.14 17.85
C PRO A 148 -0.62 14.62 17.94
N ALA A 149 -0.07 14.15 16.82
CA ALA A 149 1.32 13.68 16.77
C ALA A 149 2.28 14.86 17.04
N GLY A 150 3.16 14.71 18.03
CA GLY A 150 4.14 15.75 18.40
C GLY A 150 3.58 16.92 19.23
N ALA A 151 2.35 16.82 19.74
CA ALA A 151 1.81 17.83 20.65
C ALA A 151 2.68 17.90 21.94
N PRO A 152 3.09 19.11 22.38
CA PRO A 152 3.84 19.27 23.62
C PRO A 152 3.00 18.84 24.84
N ASP A 153 3.68 18.45 25.92
CA ASP A 153 3.02 18.05 27.17
C ASP A 153 2.14 19.20 27.68
N GLY A 154 0.84 18.91 27.92
CA GLY A 154 -0.15 19.90 28.36
C GLY A 154 -0.94 20.59 27.24
N CYS A 155 -0.83 20.17 25.98
CA CYS A 155 -1.66 20.71 24.89
C CYS A 155 -3.12 20.22 25.02
N GLU A 156 -4.02 21.12 25.42
CA GLU A 156 -5.46 20.90 25.37
C GLU A 156 -5.92 20.84 23.90
N ALA A 157 -6.71 19.82 23.56
CA ALA A 157 -7.13 19.52 22.19
C ALA A 157 -7.99 20.63 21.52
N LEU A 158 -8.36 21.67 22.26
CA LEU A 158 -9.24 22.77 21.85
C LEU A 158 -8.54 23.87 21.03
N GLY A 159 -7.22 23.82 20.84
CA GLY A 159 -6.47 24.89 20.15
C GLY A 159 -6.23 24.72 18.64
N TYR A 160 -6.61 23.59 18.05
CA TYR A 160 -6.29 23.23 16.65
C TYR A 160 -7.47 22.71 15.82
N LEU A 161 -8.70 22.77 16.34
CA LEU A 161 -9.96 22.55 15.62
C LEU A 161 -10.83 23.82 15.73
#